data_AF-A0A3M0ZSV4-F1
#
_entry.id   AF-A0A3M0ZSV4-F1
#
_cell.length_a   1.000
_cell.length_b   1.000
_cell.length_c   1.000
_cell.angle_alpha   90.00
_cell.angle_beta   90.00
_cell.angle_gamma   90.00
#
_symmetry.space_group_name_H-M   'P 1'
#
loop_
_entity.id
_entity.type
_entity.pdbx_description
1 polymer ?
#
loop_
_entity_poly.entity_id
_entity_poly.type
_entity_poly.pdbx_seq_one_letter_code
_entity_poly.pdbx_strand_id
1 'polypeptide(L)'
;MQRHLEEDLSAFSFAYSSIVFLSFLSLLIWSLLQTTKGLMLDETGTWWAVKESLTDAAGRARAIHSQSFLSYGFFWLSWHLLGKSNFLFRFPSIIISLLSLIFLHKINQELFGKRYPLGLEVFFFLLFEPLSIKFIYSARPYPFALFFSITSVYSCIRYVKTKNIN
;
A
#
# COMPACT_ATOMS: atom_id res chain seq x y z
N MET A 1 -7.03 -36.04 24.16
CA MET A 1 -7.37 -35.85 22.72
C MET A 1 -7.59 -34.38 22.36
N GLN A 2 -8.45 -33.62 23.05
CA GLN A 2 -8.65 -32.18 22.79
C GLN A 2 -7.38 -31.32 22.99
N ARG A 3 -6.57 -31.58 24.03
CA ARG A 3 -5.34 -30.81 24.28
C ARG A 3 -4.28 -30.92 23.17
N HIS A 4 -4.08 -32.12 22.61
CA HIS A 4 -3.14 -32.31 21.51
C HIS A 4 -3.62 -31.65 20.21
N LEU A 5 -4.93 -31.66 19.94
CA LEU A 5 -5.49 -30.94 18.80
C LEU A 5 -5.31 -29.42 18.92
N GLU A 6 -5.43 -28.85 20.12
CA GLU A 6 -5.19 -27.42 20.36
C GLU A 6 -3.72 -27.02 20.20
N GLU A 7 -2.79 -27.87 20.66
CA GLU A 7 -1.34 -27.69 20.48
C GLU A 7 -0.96 -27.71 19.00
N ASP A 8 -1.46 -28.68 18.22
CA ASP A 8 -1.19 -28.79 16.79
C ASP A 8 -1.76 -27.61 15.99
N LEU A 9 -2.98 -27.14 16.33
CA LEU A 9 -3.59 -25.94 15.73
C LEU A 9 -2.80 -24.67 16.05
N SER A 10 -2.26 -24.55 17.27
CA SER A 10 -1.46 -23.40 17.67
C SER A 10 -0.11 -23.36 16.95
N ALA A 11 0.56 -24.52 16.83
CA ALA A 11 1.82 -24.66 16.11
C ALA A 11 1.65 -24.38 14.62
N PHE A 12 0.56 -24.88 14.01
CA PHE A 12 0.21 -24.60 12.62
C PHE A 12 -0.04 -23.10 12.39
N SER A 13 -0.82 -22.45 13.27
CA SER A 13 -1.09 -21.00 13.19
C SER A 13 0.20 -20.17 13.32
N PHE A 14 1.12 -20.58 14.19
CA PHE A 14 2.40 -19.90 14.40
C PHE A 14 3.33 -20.05 13.20
N ALA A 15 3.51 -21.27 12.69
CA ALA A 15 4.33 -21.55 11.51
C ALA A 15 3.80 -20.80 10.28
N TYR A 16 2.48 -20.81 10.08
CA TYR A 16 1.82 -20.08 9.00
C TYR A 16 2.05 -18.57 9.09
N SER A 17 1.82 -17.98 10.27
CA SER A 17 2.03 -16.54 10.50
C SER A 17 3.49 -16.13 10.26
N SER A 18 4.43 -17.01 10.63
CA SER A 18 5.86 -16.79 10.40
C SER A 18 6.23 -16.80 8.91
N ILE A 19 5.69 -17.75 8.14
CA ILE A 19 5.91 -17.83 6.67
C ILE A 19 5.38 -16.57 5.98
N VAL A 20 4.18 -16.12 6.34
CA VAL A 20 3.62 -14.90 5.77
C VAL A 20 4.48 -13.69 6.14
N PHE A 21 4.85 -13.56 7.41
CA PHE A 21 5.68 -12.44 7.87
C PHE A 21 7.02 -12.38 7.13
N LEU A 22 7.69 -13.53 6.99
CA LEU A 22 8.96 -13.61 6.26
C LEU A 22 8.78 -13.27 4.78
N SER A 23 7.72 -13.76 4.14
CA SER A 23 7.41 -13.44 2.74
C SER A 23 7.18 -11.94 2.53
N PHE A 24 6.40 -11.33 3.44
CA PHE A 24 6.19 -9.88 3.47
C PHE A 24 7.50 -9.13 3.64
N LEU A 25 8.33 -9.55 4.60
CA LEU A 25 9.62 -8.91 4.87
C LEU A 25 10.57 -9.01 3.66
N SER A 26 10.65 -10.18 3.02
CA SER A 26 11.46 -10.38 1.81
C SER A 26 10.98 -9.49 0.66
N LEU A 27 9.67 -9.35 0.47
CA LEU A 27 9.09 -8.49 -0.57
C LEU A 27 9.26 -7.01 -0.28
N LEU A 28 9.17 -6.61 0.99
CA LEU A 28 9.47 -5.25 1.41
C LEU A 28 10.94 -4.93 1.14
N ILE A 29 11.87 -5.80 1.54
CA ILE A 29 13.30 -5.65 1.27
C ILE A 29 13.56 -5.57 -0.24
N TRP A 30 12.97 -6.47 -1.03
CA TRP A 30 13.10 -6.44 -2.48
C TRP A 30 12.60 -5.13 -3.08
N SER A 31 11.45 -4.64 -2.64
CA SER A 31 10.88 -3.36 -3.09
C SER A 31 11.79 -2.18 -2.73
N LEU A 32 12.35 -2.16 -1.51
CA LEU A 32 13.32 -1.16 -1.08
C LEU A 32 14.60 -1.22 -1.94
N LEU A 33 15.09 -2.41 -2.30
CA LEU A 33 16.24 -2.55 -3.20
C LEU A 33 15.93 -2.03 -4.61
N GLN A 34 14.70 -2.15 -5.11
CA GLN A 34 14.35 -1.59 -6.41
C GLN A 34 14.30 -0.05 -6.38
N THR A 35 13.98 0.56 -5.24
CA THR A 35 13.86 2.02 -5.08
C THR A 35 15.16 2.80 -5.25
N THR A 36 16.31 2.12 -5.17
CA THR A 36 17.62 2.74 -5.41
C THR A 36 17.99 2.78 -6.90
N LYS A 37 17.27 2.05 -7.76
CA LYS A 37 17.47 2.10 -9.21
C LYS A 37 16.97 3.42 -9.81
N GLY A 38 17.39 3.71 -11.04
CA GLY A 38 16.90 4.86 -11.81
C GLY A 38 15.38 4.92 -11.89
N LEU A 39 14.85 6.12 -12.15
CA LEU A 39 13.43 6.32 -12.38
C LEU A 39 12.99 5.58 -13.64
N MET A 40 11.83 4.95 -13.57
CA MET A 40 11.16 4.37 -14.74
C MET A 40 10.62 5.50 -15.63
N LEU A 41 10.30 5.19 -16.90
CA LEU A 41 9.86 6.18 -17.88
C LEU A 41 8.66 7.04 -17.41
N ASP A 42 7.71 6.38 -16.80
CA ASP A 42 6.48 6.96 -16.24
C ASP A 42 6.70 7.70 -14.92
N GLU A 43 7.59 7.20 -14.06
CA GLU A 43 8.03 7.93 -12.86
C GLU A 43 8.80 9.20 -13.23
N THR A 44 9.50 9.18 -14.36
CA THR A 44 10.17 10.37 -14.89
C THR A 44 9.13 11.43 -15.29
N GLY A 45 7.95 11.01 -15.78
CA GLY A 45 6.82 11.90 -16.00
C GLY A 45 6.31 12.53 -14.69
N THR A 46 6.10 11.71 -13.65
CA THR A 46 5.73 12.21 -12.31
C THR A 46 6.78 13.18 -11.78
N TRP A 47 8.07 12.83 -11.88
CA TRP A 47 9.17 13.68 -11.44
C TRP A 47 9.21 15.00 -12.22
N TRP A 48 9.07 14.96 -13.54
CA TRP A 48 9.03 16.15 -14.38
C TRP A 48 7.89 17.08 -14.00
N ALA A 49 6.74 16.53 -13.60
CA ALA A 49 5.61 17.32 -13.13
C ALA A 49 5.91 18.05 -11.82
N VAL A 50 6.68 17.45 -10.90
CA VAL A 50 6.87 17.97 -9.53
C VAL A 50 8.27 18.54 -9.23
N LYS A 51 9.21 18.50 -10.19
CA LYS A 51 10.60 18.95 -9.98
C LYS A 51 10.75 20.44 -9.66
N GLU A 52 9.77 21.26 -10.05
CA GLU A 52 9.74 22.72 -9.88
C GLU A 52 8.82 23.13 -8.71
N SER A 53 8.08 24.23 -8.83
CA SER A 53 7.20 24.71 -7.76
C SER A 53 5.90 23.91 -7.67
N LEU A 54 5.21 24.01 -6.52
CA LEU A 54 3.90 23.40 -6.34
C LEU A 54 2.85 24.00 -7.30
N THR A 55 2.98 25.28 -7.65
CA THR A 55 2.13 25.95 -8.64
C THR A 55 2.37 25.41 -10.05
N ASP A 56 3.62 25.14 -10.42
CA ASP A 56 3.94 24.51 -11.71
C ASP A 56 3.44 23.07 -11.74
N ALA A 57 3.58 22.34 -10.64
CA ALA A 57 3.02 21.00 -10.49
C ALA A 57 1.50 21.00 -10.64
N ALA A 58 0.80 21.97 -10.05
CA ALA A 58 -0.64 22.15 -10.21
C ALA A 58 -1.03 22.46 -11.66
N GLY A 59 -0.27 23.34 -12.31
CA GLY A 59 -0.46 23.69 -13.72
C GLY A 59 -0.27 22.49 -14.64
N ARG A 60 0.80 21.72 -14.45
CA ARG A 60 1.11 20.50 -15.20
C ARG A 60 0.11 19.38 -14.95
N ALA A 61 -0.37 19.23 -13.70
CA ALA A 61 -1.45 18.31 -13.36
C ALA A 61 -2.77 18.65 -14.06
N ARG A 62 -3.06 19.93 -14.32
CA ARG A 62 -4.28 20.30 -15.06
C ARG A 62 -4.10 20.16 -16.56
N ALA A 63 -2.92 20.49 -17.08
CA ALA A 63 -2.69 20.63 -18.51
C ALA A 63 -2.27 19.34 -19.22
N ILE A 64 -1.52 18.45 -18.56
CA ILE A 64 -0.78 17.38 -19.26
C ILE A 64 -1.14 15.99 -18.71
N HIS A 65 -1.38 15.87 -17.41
CA HIS A 65 -1.60 14.58 -16.77
C HIS A 65 -2.95 14.53 -16.08
N SER A 66 -3.84 13.61 -16.47
CA SER A 66 -5.13 13.33 -15.81
C SER A 66 -5.01 12.75 -14.39
N GLN A 67 -3.89 13.01 -13.71
CA GLN A 67 -3.57 12.47 -12.40
C GLN A 67 -3.99 13.43 -11.29
N SER A 68 -4.35 12.85 -10.15
CA SER A 68 -4.86 13.62 -9.00
C SER A 68 -3.80 14.58 -8.46
N PHE A 69 -4.17 15.87 -8.34
CA PHE A 69 -3.35 16.91 -7.73
C PHE A 69 -2.81 16.51 -6.35
N LEU A 70 -3.63 15.78 -5.57
CA LEU A 70 -3.26 15.30 -4.25
C LEU A 70 -2.02 14.39 -4.32
N SER A 71 -1.97 13.46 -5.28
CA SER A 71 -0.84 12.54 -5.42
C SER A 71 0.47 13.28 -5.76
N TYR A 72 0.41 14.29 -6.62
CA TYR A 72 1.57 15.13 -6.94
C TYR A 72 2.01 15.99 -5.77
N GLY A 73 1.09 16.46 -4.93
CA GLY A 73 1.44 17.16 -3.69
C GLY A 73 2.33 16.31 -2.78
N PHE A 74 2.01 15.03 -2.61
CA PHE A 74 2.84 14.11 -1.81
C PHE A 74 4.22 13.86 -2.43
N PHE A 75 4.29 13.67 -3.75
CA PHE A 75 5.58 13.50 -4.44
C PHE A 75 6.44 14.77 -4.43
N TRP A 76 5.82 15.94 -4.60
CA TRP A 76 6.47 17.24 -4.48
C TRP A 76 7.05 17.43 -3.07
N LEU A 77 6.23 17.16 -2.03
CA LEU A 77 6.66 17.25 -0.64
C LEU A 77 7.87 16.35 -0.37
N SER A 78 7.81 15.11 -0.86
CA SER A 78 8.90 14.15 -0.70
C SER A 78 10.19 14.61 -1.38
N TRP A 79 10.08 15.08 -2.63
CA TRP A 79 11.23 15.53 -3.43
C TRP A 79 11.91 16.77 -2.87
N HIS A 80 11.13 17.74 -2.38
CA HIS A 80 11.66 19.03 -1.92
C HIS A 80 11.95 19.09 -0.42
N LEU A 81 11.20 18.38 0.43
CA LEU A 81 11.43 18.39 1.88
C LEU A 81 12.32 17.25 2.37
N LEU A 82 12.14 16.03 1.85
CA LEU A 82 12.91 14.88 2.33
C LEU A 82 14.24 14.76 1.59
N GLY A 83 14.28 15.14 0.31
CA GLY A 83 15.49 15.24 -0.49
C GLY A 83 15.38 14.64 -1.89
N LYS A 84 16.39 14.94 -2.72
CA LYS A 84 16.44 14.57 -4.14
C LYS A 84 17.03 13.18 -4.36
N SER A 85 16.35 12.14 -3.90
CA SER A 85 16.74 10.75 -4.16
C SER A 85 15.58 9.92 -4.71
N ASN A 86 15.87 8.91 -5.53
CA ASN A 86 14.84 8.03 -6.09
C ASN A 86 14.08 7.27 -4.99
N PHE A 87 14.80 6.88 -3.94
CA PHE A 87 14.22 6.26 -2.75
C PHE A 87 13.17 7.16 -2.12
N LEU A 88 13.56 8.40 -1.80
CA LEU A 88 12.68 9.37 -1.15
C LEU A 88 11.54 9.78 -2.08
N PHE A 89 11.77 9.82 -3.39
CA PHE A 89 10.72 10.10 -4.35
C PHE A 89 9.63 9.02 -4.36
N ARG A 90 10.00 7.75 -4.19
CA ARG A 90 9.09 6.59 -4.12
C ARG A 90 8.48 6.39 -2.72
N PHE A 91 9.04 7.02 -1.69
CA PHE A 91 8.64 6.85 -0.30
C PHE A 91 7.14 7.08 -0.03
N PRO A 92 6.46 8.10 -0.61
CA PRO A 92 5.03 8.29 -0.40
C PRO A 92 4.20 7.09 -0.86
N SER A 93 4.54 6.51 -2.02
CA SER A 93 3.88 5.31 -2.56
C SER A 93 3.99 4.14 -1.60
N ILE A 94 5.19 3.90 -1.05
CA ILE A 94 5.44 2.81 -0.11
C ILE A 94 4.59 2.99 1.15
N ILE A 95 4.58 4.19 1.74
CA ILE A 95 3.77 4.48 2.92
C ILE A 95 2.30 4.19 2.64
N ILE A 96 1.77 4.70 1.52
CA ILE A 96 0.36 4.59 1.18
C ILE A 96 -0.03 3.13 0.88
N SER A 97 0.86 2.36 0.25
CA SER A 97 0.69 0.92 0.09
C SER A 97 0.68 0.17 1.43
N LEU A 98 1.56 0.53 2.37
CA LEU A 98 1.55 -0.07 3.71
C LEU A 98 0.25 0.28 4.46
N LEU A 99 -0.21 1.53 4.38
CA LEU A 99 -1.50 1.94 4.95
C LEU A 99 -2.67 1.17 4.33
N SER A 100 -2.61 0.86 3.03
CA SER A 100 -3.62 0.05 2.35
C SER A 100 -3.75 -1.35 2.95
N LEU A 101 -2.63 -1.99 3.32
CA LEU A 101 -2.64 -3.28 4.00
C LEU A 101 -3.33 -3.21 5.37
N ILE A 102 -3.12 -2.13 6.12
CA ILE A 102 -3.79 -1.93 7.42
C ILE A 102 -5.31 -1.87 7.24
N PHE A 103 -5.80 -1.16 6.21
CA PHE A 103 -7.24 -1.07 5.96
C PHE A 103 -7.83 -2.37 5.40
N LEU A 104 -7.10 -3.11 4.57
CA LEU A 104 -7.50 -4.47 4.18
C LEU A 104 -7.68 -5.36 5.40
N HIS A 105 -6.78 -5.27 6.37
CA HIS A 105 -6.93 -5.99 7.63
C HIS A 105 -8.18 -5.59 8.40
N LYS A 106 -8.45 -4.29 8.51
CA LYS A 106 -9.67 -3.82 9.16
C LYS A 106 -10.93 -4.32 8.44
N ILE A 107 -10.94 -4.38 7.10
CA ILE A 107 -12.05 -4.96 6.34
C ILE A 107 -12.23 -6.43 6.69
N ASN A 108 -11.15 -7.21 6.74
CA ASN A 108 -11.21 -8.62 7.09
C ASN A 108 -11.75 -8.83 8.52
N GLN A 109 -11.28 -8.04 9.49
CA GLN A 109 -11.80 -8.06 10.86
C GLN A 109 -13.29 -7.73 10.92
N GLU A 110 -13.76 -6.80 10.08
CA GLU A 110 -15.18 -6.52 9.97
C GLU A 110 -15.94 -7.70 9.36
N LEU A 111 -15.47 -8.31 8.27
CA LEU A 111 -16.22 -9.37 7.59
C LEU A 111 -16.21 -10.71 8.34
N PHE A 112 -15.07 -11.10 8.92
CA PHE A 112 -14.85 -12.44 9.46
C PHE A 112 -14.54 -12.45 10.97
N GLY A 113 -14.45 -11.29 11.60
CA GLY A 113 -14.18 -11.16 13.04
C GLY A 113 -12.68 -11.21 13.40
N LYS A 114 -12.39 -10.93 14.67
CA LYS A 114 -11.01 -10.72 15.18
C LYS A 114 -10.11 -11.96 15.20
N ARG A 115 -10.64 -13.14 14.90
CA ARG A 115 -9.90 -14.41 14.97
C ARG A 115 -8.99 -14.64 13.76
N TYR A 116 -9.18 -13.89 12.68
CA TYR A 116 -8.39 -14.04 11.47
C TYR A 116 -7.15 -13.14 11.52
N PRO A 117 -5.93 -13.71 11.52
CA PRO A 117 -4.72 -12.93 11.57
C PRO A 117 -4.46 -12.22 10.23
N LEU A 118 -3.80 -11.07 10.32
CA LEU A 118 -3.37 -10.16 9.23
C LEU A 118 -2.60 -10.86 8.09
N GLY A 119 -2.11 -12.08 8.33
CA GLY A 119 -1.31 -12.83 7.38
C GLY A 119 -2.04 -13.24 6.09
N LEU A 120 -3.31 -13.65 6.17
CA LEU A 120 -4.02 -14.11 4.97
C LEU A 120 -4.15 -12.99 3.92
N GLU A 121 -4.47 -11.76 4.34
CA GLU A 121 -4.69 -10.65 3.42
C GLU A 121 -3.41 -10.20 2.73
N VAL A 122 -2.31 -10.08 3.50
CA VAL A 122 -0.99 -9.70 3.00
C VAL A 122 -0.46 -10.77 2.04
N PHE A 123 -0.66 -12.05 2.38
CA PHE A 123 -0.27 -13.18 1.54
C PHE A 123 -1.04 -13.20 0.22
N PHE A 124 -2.36 -13.00 0.24
CA PHE A 124 -3.19 -12.90 -0.98
C PHE A 124 -2.81 -11.69 -1.83
N PHE A 125 -2.64 -10.51 -1.22
CA PHE A 125 -2.30 -9.29 -1.95
C PHE A 125 -0.93 -9.38 -2.63
N LEU A 126 0.03 -10.09 -2.03
CA LEU A 126 1.41 -10.17 -2.52
C LEU A 126 1.67 -11.34 -3.48
N LEU A 127 1.00 -12.48 -3.33
CA LEU A 127 1.24 -13.66 -4.17
C LEU A 127 0.44 -13.65 -5.46
N PHE A 128 -0.76 -13.10 -5.48
CA PHE A 128 -1.64 -13.26 -6.62
C PHE A 128 -1.28 -12.38 -7.81
N GLU A 129 -0.44 -11.35 -7.64
CA GLU A 129 -0.18 -10.44 -8.75
C GLU A 129 1.22 -9.79 -8.73
N PRO A 130 2.15 -10.24 -9.61
CA PRO A 130 3.49 -9.66 -9.73
C PRO A 130 3.52 -8.16 -10.07
N LEU A 131 2.45 -7.60 -10.64
CA LEU A 131 2.39 -6.17 -10.96
C LEU A 131 2.14 -5.33 -9.70
N SER A 132 1.50 -5.88 -8.67
CA SER A 132 1.19 -5.21 -7.41
C SER A 132 2.45 -4.78 -6.72
N ILE A 133 3.51 -5.60 -6.77
CA ILE A 133 4.80 -5.25 -6.19
C ILE A 133 5.43 -4.06 -6.93
N LYS A 134 5.34 -4.01 -8.27
CA LYS A 134 5.81 -2.85 -9.04
C LYS A 134 5.02 -1.60 -8.68
N PHE A 135 3.72 -1.71 -8.46
CA PHE A 135 2.90 -0.57 -8.09
C PHE A 135 3.22 -0.04 -6.69
N ILE A 136 3.52 -0.93 -5.73
CA ILE A 136 3.84 -0.57 -4.33
C ILE A 136 4.95 0.48 -4.25
N TYR A 137 6.04 0.28 -4.99
CA TYR A 137 7.19 1.20 -4.92
C TYR A 137 7.22 2.22 -6.05
N SER A 138 6.36 2.15 -7.06
CA SER A 138 6.39 3.11 -8.16
C SER A 138 5.92 4.49 -7.72
N ALA A 139 6.66 5.55 -8.07
CA ALA A 139 6.29 6.95 -7.81
C ALA A 139 5.16 7.42 -8.75
N ARG A 140 3.97 6.87 -8.53
CA ARG A 140 2.78 7.00 -9.37
C ARG A 140 1.51 7.09 -8.52
N PRO A 141 0.36 7.49 -9.09
CA PRO A 141 -0.88 7.63 -8.33
C PRO A 141 -1.56 6.30 -7.97
N TYR A 142 -1.11 5.16 -8.50
CA TYR A 142 -1.80 3.87 -8.29
C TYR A 142 -1.92 3.46 -6.82
N PRO A 143 -0.88 3.58 -5.97
CA PRO A 143 -1.00 3.30 -4.53
C PRO A 143 -2.05 4.16 -3.85
N PHE A 144 -2.15 5.45 -4.22
CA PHE A 144 -3.16 6.35 -3.68
C PHE A 144 -4.57 5.95 -4.11
N ALA A 145 -4.77 5.66 -5.40
CA ALA A 145 -6.05 5.20 -5.90
C ALA A 145 -6.50 3.90 -5.20
N LEU A 146 -5.58 2.97 -5.01
CA LEU A 146 -5.83 1.72 -4.29
C LEU A 146 -6.20 1.98 -2.83
N PHE A 147 -5.42 2.79 -2.12
CA PHE A 147 -5.69 3.16 -0.73
C PHE A 147 -7.08 3.79 -0.56
N PHE A 148 -7.42 4.78 -1.40
CA PHE A 148 -8.73 5.43 -1.33
C PHE A 148 -9.87 4.48 -1.69
N SER A 149 -9.64 3.54 -2.61
CA SER A 149 -10.63 2.51 -2.95
C SER A 149 -10.89 1.58 -1.77
N ILE A 150 -9.83 1.07 -1.13
CA ILE A 150 -9.92 0.17 0.03
C ILE A 150 -10.57 0.90 1.22
N THR A 151 -10.15 2.13 1.51
CA THR A 151 -10.72 2.92 2.62
C THR A 151 -12.18 3.28 2.39
N SER A 152 -12.60 3.50 1.14
CA SER A 152 -14.00 3.68 0.76
C SER A 152 -14.82 2.42 1.03
N VAL A 153 -14.31 1.25 0.63
CA VAL A 153 -14.97 -0.06 0.92
C VAL A 153 -15.08 -0.28 2.43
N TYR A 154 -14.01 -0.04 3.18
CA TYR A 154 -14.03 -0.15 4.64
C TYR A 154 -15.10 0.74 5.28
N SER A 155 -15.16 2.01 4.88
CA SER A 155 -16.14 2.98 5.39
C SER A 155 -17.57 2.55 5.06
N CYS A 156 -17.80 2.01 3.86
CA CYS A 156 -19.09 1.48 3.44
C CYS A 156 -19.54 0.29 4.32
N ILE A 157 -18.66 -0.69 4.54
CA ILE A 157 -18.93 -1.86 5.40
C ILE A 157 -19.29 -1.40 6.82
N ARG A 158 -18.51 -0.48 7.38
CA ARG A 158 -18.77 0.11 8.70
C ARG A 158 -20.14 0.78 8.77
N TYR A 159 -20.46 1.60 7.77
CA TYR A 159 -21.74 2.30 7.70
C TYR A 159 -22.93 1.34 7.67
N VAL A 160 -22.89 0.32 6.80
CA VAL A 160 -23.95 -0.70 6.69
C VAL A 160 -24.15 -1.44 8.00
N LYS A 161 -23.05 -1.85 8.65
CA LYS A 161 -23.11 -2.53 9.94
C LYS A 161 -23.68 -1.66 11.05
N THR A 162 -23.26 -0.41 11.16
CA THR A 162 -23.79 0.52 12.16
C THR A 162 -25.29 0.73 11.97
N LYS A 163 -25.76 0.81 10.72
CA LYS A 163 -27.20 0.94 10.44
C LYS A 163 -28.01 -0.31 10.79
N ASN A 164 -27.47 -1.51 10.58
CA ASN A 164 -28.17 -2.77 10.90
C ASN A 164 -28.22 -3.09 12.41
N ILE A 165 -27.46 -2.36 13.25
CA ILE A 165 -27.46 -2.53 14.71
C ILE A 165 -28.49 -1.60 15.39
N ASN A 166 -28.97 -0.56 14.68
CA ASN A 166 -30.04 0.35 15.12
C ASN A 166 -31.39 -0.05 14.51
#